data_AF-A0A317DD47-F1
#
_entry.id   AF-A0A317DD47-F1
#
_cell.length_a   1.000
_cell.length_b   1.000
_cell.length_c   1.000
_cell.angle_alpha   90.00
_cell.angle_beta   90.00
_cell.angle_gamma   90.00
#
_symmetry.space_group_name_H-M   'P 1'
#
loop_
_entity.id
_entity.type
_entity.pdbx_description
1 polymer ?
#
loop_
_entity_poly.entity_id
_entity_poly.type
_entity_poly.pdbx_seq_one_letter_code
_entity_poly.pdbx_strand_id
1 'polypeptide(L)'
;MTAPRWIIHLPTTLTSLDAAAILATALRDSLDHVTAIDFGETTLSEEDRQFLRTRVWCDARLDGAGRCRRRDGHAGACGPSDEELPQ
;
A
#
# COMPACT_ATOMS: atom_id res chain seq x y z
N MET A 1 4.15 4.84 26.73
CA MET A 1 3.30 5.66 25.84
C MET A 1 3.86 5.56 24.44
N THR A 2 3.09 5.07 23.48
CA THR A 2 3.49 5.10 22.07
C THR A 2 3.48 6.54 21.58
N ALA A 3 4.55 6.99 20.93
CA ALA A 3 4.60 8.33 20.36
C ALA A 3 3.49 8.52 19.32
N PRO A 4 2.85 9.70 19.23
CA PRO A 4 1.84 9.96 18.22
C PRO A 4 2.43 9.83 16.80
N ARG A 5 1.67 9.25 15.87
CA ARG A 5 2.00 9.17 14.44
C ARG A 5 0.98 9.98 13.64
N TRP A 6 1.45 10.66 12.60
CA TRP A 6 0.62 11.53 11.75
C TRP A 6 0.43 10.91 10.37
N ILE A 7 -0.72 11.19 9.73
CA ILE A 7 -1.07 10.68 8.40
C ILE A 7 -1.23 11.86 7.44
N ILE A 8 -0.68 11.73 6.24
CA ILE A 8 -0.86 12.70 5.16
C ILE A 8 -1.97 12.19 4.25
N HIS A 9 -2.99 13.02 4.03
CA HIS A 9 -4.03 12.77 3.05
C HIS A 9 -3.73 13.60 1.79
N LEU A 10 -3.54 12.92 0.66
CA LEU A 10 -3.26 13.54 -0.63
C LEU A 10 -4.43 13.25 -1.59
N PRO A 11 -5.34 14.21 -1.81
CA PRO A 11 -6.39 14.07 -2.81
C PRO A 11 -5.79 13.93 -4.22
N THR A 12 -6.45 13.17 -5.08
CA THR A 12 -6.07 13.01 -6.49
C THR A 12 -7.28 13.28 -7.37
N THR A 13 -7.05 13.64 -8.63
CA THR A 13 -8.13 13.78 -9.63
C THR A 13 -8.52 12.45 -10.27
N LEU A 14 -7.96 11.33 -9.82
CA LEU A 14 -8.19 10.01 -10.38
C LEU A 14 -9.56 9.49 -9.96
N THR A 15 -10.34 9.04 -10.94
CA THR A 15 -11.71 8.52 -10.74
C THR A 15 -11.78 6.99 -10.73
N SER A 16 -10.63 6.32 -10.78
CA SER A 16 -10.51 4.86 -10.75
C SER A 16 -9.61 4.42 -9.60
N LEU A 17 -10.10 3.44 -8.83
CA LEU A 17 -9.32 2.81 -7.75
C LEU A 17 -8.03 2.18 -8.28
N ASP A 18 -8.09 1.54 -9.46
CA ASP A 18 -6.93 0.90 -10.07
C ASP A 18 -5.86 1.92 -10.48
N ALA A 19 -6.29 3.03 -11.10
CA ALA A 19 -5.37 4.13 -11.45
C ALA A 19 -4.73 4.75 -10.20
N ALA A 20 -5.50 4.91 -9.11
CA ALA A 20 -4.97 5.39 -7.83
C ALA A 20 -3.98 4.39 -7.20
N ALA A 21 -4.23 3.08 -7.35
CA ALA A 21 -3.33 2.03 -6.88
C ALA A 21 -2.02 1.97 -7.70
N ILE A 22 -2.07 2.26 -9.00
CA ILE A 22 -0.89 2.44 -9.86
C ILE A 22 -0.08 3.66 -9.40
N LEU A 23 -0.73 4.80 -9.17
CA LEU A 23 -0.06 6.00 -8.64
C LEU A 23 0.61 5.73 -7.29
N ALA A 24 -0.06 5.02 -6.38
CA ALA A 24 0.53 4.63 -5.09
C ALA A 24 1.81 3.79 -5.27
N THR A 25 1.86 2.94 -6.28
CA THR A 25 3.04 2.14 -6.62
C THR A 25 4.18 3.03 -7.13
N ALA A 26 3.87 3.93 -8.07
CA ALA A 26 4.86 4.88 -8.57
C ALA A 26 5.41 5.80 -7.46
N LEU A 27 4.56 6.23 -6.52
CA LEU A 27 5.00 7.01 -5.37
C LEU A 27 5.93 6.21 -4.45
N ARG A 28 5.59 4.95 -4.17
CA ARG A 28 6.45 4.05 -3.40
C ARG A 28 7.82 3.90 -4.04
N ASP A 29 7.87 3.59 -5.33
CA ASP A 29 9.13 3.38 -6.04
C ASP A 29 9.96 4.67 -6.12
N SER A 30 9.32 5.81 -6.35
CA SER A 30 10.00 7.11 -6.42
C SER A 30 10.51 7.59 -5.05
N LEU A 31 9.82 7.23 -3.97
CA LEU A 31 10.10 7.71 -2.61
C LEU A 31 10.63 6.62 -1.69
N ASP A 32 11.14 5.50 -2.21
CA ASP A 32 11.69 4.39 -1.42
C ASP A 32 12.87 4.84 -0.52
N HIS A 33 13.52 5.95 -0.88
CA HIS A 33 14.57 6.60 -0.08
C HIS A 33 14.05 7.35 1.17
N VAL A 34 12.74 7.60 1.27
CA VAL A 34 12.11 8.35 2.38
C VAL A 34 11.65 7.38 3.47
N THR A 35 12.50 7.17 4.48
CA THR A 35 12.26 6.22 5.58
C THR A 35 11.15 6.62 6.56
N ALA A 36 10.64 7.85 6.45
CA ALA A 36 9.54 8.36 7.27
C ALA A 36 8.16 7.87 6.80
N ILE A 37 8.05 7.31 5.58
CA ILE A 37 6.79 6.87 4.97
C ILE A 37 6.75 5.34 4.96
N ASP A 38 5.73 4.77 5.61
CA ASP A 38 5.44 3.34 5.49
C ASP A 38 4.45 3.12 4.36
N PHE A 39 4.97 2.82 3.17
CA PHE A 39 4.13 2.54 2.01
C PHE A 39 3.28 1.27 2.18
N GLY A 40 3.72 0.30 2.97
CA GLY A 40 2.95 -0.94 3.21
C GLY A 40 1.58 -0.68 3.83
N GLU A 41 1.48 0.36 4.66
CA GLU A 41 0.23 0.76 5.31
C GLU A 41 -0.63 1.73 4.46
N THR A 42 -0.32 1.91 3.17
CA THR A 42 -1.07 2.82 2.31
C THR A 42 -2.51 2.34 2.10
N THR A 43 -3.44 3.27 2.30
CA THR A 43 -4.87 3.06 2.06
C THR A 43 -5.43 4.09 1.09
N LEU A 44 -6.32 3.65 0.19
CA LEU A 44 -7.10 4.49 -0.70
C LEU A 44 -8.54 4.57 -0.21
N SER A 45 -9.19 5.69 -0.50
CA SER A 45 -10.59 5.91 -0.19
C SER A 45 -11.20 6.86 -1.21
N GLU A 46 -12.50 6.71 -1.49
CA GLU A 46 -13.24 7.76 -2.20
C GLU A 46 -13.21 9.06 -1.35
N GLU A 47 -13.18 10.22 -2.02
CA GLU A 47 -13.09 11.53 -1.35
C GLU A 47 -14.25 11.75 -0.35
N ASP A 48 -15.46 11.35 -0.75
CA ASP A 48 -16.66 11.46 0.08
C ASP A 48 -16.81 10.31 1.11
N ARG A 49 -15.91 9.31 1.06
CA ARG A 49 -15.97 8.12 1.92
C ARG A 49 -14.61 7.76 2.51
N GLN A 50 -13.92 8.74 3.08
CA GLN A 50 -12.55 8.58 3.64
C GLN A 50 -12.45 7.57 4.80
N PHE A 51 -13.58 7.20 5.42
CA PHE A 51 -13.63 6.15 6.43
C PHE A 51 -13.54 4.74 5.83
N LEU A 52 -13.84 4.58 4.53
CA LEU A 52 -13.69 3.33 3.79
C LEU A 52 -12.28 3.26 3.20
N ARG A 53 -11.40 2.57 3.90
CA ARG A 53 -9.98 2.41 3.54
C ARG A 53 -9.76 1.09 2.81
N THR A 54 -9.54 1.17 1.51
CA THR A 54 -9.08 0.07 0.67
C THR A 54 -7.57 -0.04 0.78
N ARG A 55 -7.03 -1.21 1.13
CA ARG A 55 -5.58 -1.42 1.15
C ARG A 55 -5.03 -1.58 -0.26
N VAL A 56 -3.85 -1.02 -0.48
CA VAL A 56 -3.14 -1.14 -1.77
C VAL A 56 -2.32 -2.43 -1.83
N TRP A 57 -1.70 -2.79 -0.71
CA TRP A 57 -0.88 -3.99 -0.54
C TRP A 57 -1.41 -4.87 0.59
N CYS A 58 -1.08 -6.16 0.52
CA CYS A 58 -1.44 -7.14 1.54
C CYS A 58 -0.82 -6.78 2.91
N ASP A 59 0.45 -6.37 2.92
CA ASP A 59 1.19 -5.92 4.11
C ASP A 59 1.28 -6.95 5.27
N ALA A 60 0.87 -8.20 5.02
CA ALA A 60 0.90 -9.28 6.00
C ALA A 60 2.32 -9.50 6.53
N ARG A 61 2.44 -9.67 7.85
CA ARG A 61 3.72 -9.99 8.50
C ARG A 61 4.19 -11.38 8.05
N LEU A 62 5.45 -11.46 7.65
CA LEU A 62 6.12 -12.70 7.29
C LEU A 62 6.98 -13.19 8.47
N ASP A 63 7.16 -14.49 8.62
CA ASP A 63 7.87 -15.13 9.75
C ASP A 63 9.35 -14.70 9.89
N GLY A 64 9.92 -14.06 8.86
CA GLY A 64 11.30 -13.57 8.80
C GLY A 64 11.49 -12.06 9.02
N ALA A 65 10.56 -11.38 9.71
CA ALA A 65 10.57 -9.93 9.96
C ALA A 65 10.31 -9.02 8.73
N GLY A 66 9.91 -9.61 7.60
CA GLY A 66 9.46 -8.88 6.42
C GLY A 66 7.94 -8.68 6.39
N ARG A 67 7.48 -7.94 5.38
CA ARG A 67 6.07 -7.82 5.04
C ARG A 67 5.81 -8.26 3.61
N CYS A 68 4.63 -8.79 3.35
CA CYS A 68 4.19 -9.14 2.01
C CYS A 68 4.17 -7.87 1.13
N ARG A 69 4.89 -7.90 0.00
CA ARG A 69 4.97 -6.75 -0.91
C ARG A 69 3.89 -6.76 -1.99
N ARG A 70 3.10 -7.85 -2.08
CA ARG A 70 2.07 -8.08 -3.10
C ARG A 70 0.81 -7.25 -2.88
N ARG A 71 0.00 -7.11 -3.93
CA ARG A 71 -1.32 -6.42 -3.91
C ARG A 71 -2.27 -7.03 -2.86
N ASP A 72 -3.15 -6.19 -2.32
CA ASP A 72 -4.22 -6.69 -1.45
C ASP A 72 -5.11 -7.67 -2.22
N GLY A 73 -5.46 -8.81 -1.59
CA GLY A 73 -6.24 -9.87 -2.23
C GLY A 73 -5.50 -10.75 -3.25
N HIS A 74 -4.15 -10.71 -3.30
CA HIS A 74 -3.38 -11.57 -4.21
C HIS A 74 -3.64 -13.08 -3.99
N ALA A 75 -3.51 -13.86 -5.06
CA ALA A 75 -3.58 -15.32 -4.97
C ALA A 75 -2.26 -15.94 -4.46
N GLY A 76 -2.35 -17.09 -3.81
CA GLY A 76 -1.19 -17.84 -3.32
C GLY A 76 -0.60 -17.31 -2.00
N ALA A 77 0.54 -17.86 -1.60
CA ALA A 77 1.18 -17.51 -0.33
C ALA A 77 1.73 -16.09 -0.32
N CYS A 78 1.74 -15.46 0.86
CA CYS A 78 2.39 -14.18 1.09
C CYS A 78 3.91 -14.31 0.91
N GLY A 79 4.53 -13.29 0.29
CA GLY A 79 5.96 -13.31 0.00
C GLY A 79 6.55 -11.91 -0.17
N PRO A 80 7.89 -11.77 -0.07
CA PRO A 80 8.58 -10.49 -0.15
C PRO A 80 8.72 -9.95 -1.58
N SER A 81 8.37 -10.72 -2.60
CA SER A 81 8.50 -10.35 -4.01
C SER A 81 7.14 -10.10 -4.64
N ASP A 82 7.06 -9.11 -5.54
CA ASP A 82 5.91 -8.85 -6.42
C ASP A 82 5.80 -9.89 -7.56
N GLU A 83 6.44 -11.06 -7.40
CA GLU A 83 6.46 -12.09 -8.43
C GLU A 83 5.13 -12.84 -8.43
N GLU A 84 4.16 -12.25 -9.11
CA GLU A 84 3.06 -12.98 -9.70
C GLU A 84 3.66 -13.91 -10.75
N LEU A 85 4.07 -15.13 -10.36
CA LEU A 85 4.47 -16.16 -11.31
C LEU A 85 3.32 -16.39 -12.30
N PRO A 86 3.48 -16.07 -13.60
CA PRO A 86 2.48 -16.40 -14.60
C PRO A 86 2.74 -17.82 -15.11
N GLN A 87 1.68 -18.63 -15.20
CA GLN A 87 1.48 -19.57 -16.30
C GLN A 87 0.12 -19.31 -16.91
#